data_AF-A0A7U9SAW2-F1
#
_entry.id   AF-A0A7U9SAW2-F1
#
_cell.length_a   1.000
_cell.length_b   1.000
_cell.length_c   1.000
_cell.angle_alpha   90.00
_cell.angle_beta   90.00
_cell.angle_gamma   90.00
#
_symmetry.space_group_name_H-M   'P 1'
#
loop_
_entity.id
_entity.type
_entity.pdbx_description
1 polymer ?
#
loop_
_entity_poly.entity_id
_entity_poly.type
_entity_poly.pdbx_seq_one_letter_code
_entity_poly.pdbx_strand_id
1 'polypeptide(L)'
;MQTVSFGKNRNGEETSLYIFENSNHGVMKVSDHGATLVSLLVPDREGAMRDVVLGYDTAAEYESHTCYFGATVGRNGNRIDSAKVVIEGREYQLAANQSGHNLHSGPNGFEGVLWKVKAHTDNSITFYHLSTEEEQGFPGNLEVEVTYTLTEEHGVEISYQGKADKTTIMNFTNHSYFNLGGHDSGSVENQELQILAEAYTPVRDRGAIPTGEVAPVAGTPMDFRTRKVIGRDIGAEFEQIAFAGGFDHNYVLSEAPGEMKEWRGPAAKKPALPWRLLPSAAAYSFMQETLSAIRPEKAGRLTVTDAGSVWKPSFIPMR
;
A
#
# COMPACT_ATOMS: atom_id res chain seq x y z
N MET A 1 -14.87 -17.90 7.85
CA MET A 1 -15.18 -16.52 7.42
C MET A 1 -16.54 -16.10 7.96
N GLN A 2 -16.59 -15.00 8.71
CA GLN A 2 -17.85 -14.31 9.06
C GLN A 2 -18.04 -13.12 8.11
N THR A 3 -19.29 -12.78 7.79
CA THR A 3 -19.62 -11.61 6.98
C THR A 3 -20.63 -10.74 7.74
N VAL A 4 -20.36 -9.44 7.79
CA VAL A 4 -21.25 -8.44 8.40
C VAL A 4 -21.42 -7.25 7.45
N SER A 5 -22.47 -6.46 7.64
CA SER A 5 -22.65 -5.21 6.87
C SER A 5 -21.56 -4.20 7.23
N PHE A 6 -21.06 -3.49 6.22
CA PHE A 6 -20.13 -2.37 6.38
C PHE A 6 -20.76 -1.02 6.02
N GLY A 7 -22.10 -0.99 5.98
CA GLY A 7 -22.89 0.16 5.58
C GLY A 7 -23.04 0.28 4.06
N LYS A 8 -23.34 1.50 3.61
CA LYS A 8 -23.52 1.83 2.20
C LYS A 8 -22.44 2.76 1.71
N ASN A 9 -22.06 2.62 0.44
CA ASN A 9 -21.29 3.64 -0.25
C ASN A 9 -22.17 4.83 -0.66
N ARG A 10 -21.58 5.87 -1.25
CA ARG A 10 -22.24 7.10 -1.70
C ARG A 10 -23.26 6.89 -2.80
N ASN A 11 -23.17 5.77 -3.51
CA ASN A 11 -24.15 5.37 -4.53
C ASN A 11 -25.36 4.64 -3.92
N GLY A 12 -25.35 4.39 -2.60
CA GLY A 12 -26.39 3.67 -1.88
C GLY A 12 -26.28 2.14 -1.99
N GLU A 13 -25.16 1.62 -2.51
CA GLU A 13 -24.89 0.20 -2.65
C GLU A 13 -24.46 -0.37 -1.29
N GLU A 14 -25.00 -1.55 -0.94
CA GLU A 14 -24.61 -2.25 0.29
C GLU A 14 -23.18 -2.77 0.18
N THR A 15 -22.41 -2.61 1.26
CA THR A 15 -21.02 -3.07 1.37
C THR A 15 -20.89 -4.07 2.51
N SER A 16 -19.89 -4.94 2.42
CA SER A 16 -19.66 -6.04 3.35
C SER A 16 -18.28 -5.95 3.99
N LEU A 17 -18.18 -6.45 5.22
CA LEU A 17 -16.92 -6.69 5.92
C LEU A 17 -16.78 -8.20 6.14
N TYR A 18 -15.67 -8.76 5.65
CA TYR A 18 -15.31 -10.16 5.75
C TYR A 18 -14.26 -10.36 6.82
N ILE A 19 -14.53 -11.26 7.77
CA ILE A 19 -13.72 -11.47 8.96
C ILE A 19 -13.15 -12.89 8.92
N PHE A 20 -11.83 -12.96 9.04
CA PHE A 20 -11.03 -14.18 9.08
C PHE A 20 -10.29 -14.24 10.41
N GLU A 21 -10.28 -15.41 11.05
CA GLU A 21 -9.50 -15.69 12.25
C GLU A 21 -8.64 -16.93 11.98
N ASN A 22 -7.34 -16.85 12.28
CA ASN A 22 -6.43 -17.98 12.15
C ASN A 22 -6.43 -18.86 13.42
N SER A 23 -5.72 -19.99 13.40
CA SER A 23 -5.70 -20.90 14.56
C SER A 23 -5.00 -20.34 15.80
N ASN A 24 -4.20 -19.28 15.63
CA ASN A 24 -3.51 -18.55 16.69
C ASN A 24 -4.25 -17.28 17.16
N HIS A 25 -5.54 -17.11 16.80
CA HIS A 25 -6.39 -15.96 17.16
C HIS A 25 -6.03 -14.61 16.53
N GLY A 26 -5.17 -14.57 15.51
CA GLY A 26 -5.02 -13.39 14.68
C GLY A 26 -6.29 -13.16 13.86
N VAL A 27 -6.73 -11.90 13.73
CA VAL A 27 -7.95 -11.56 13.00
C VAL A 27 -7.66 -10.56 11.89
N MET A 28 -8.07 -10.86 10.68
CA MET A 28 -8.05 -9.95 9.53
C MET A 28 -9.49 -9.59 9.14
N LYS A 29 -9.75 -8.30 8.95
CA LYS A 29 -11.03 -7.82 8.38
C LYS A 29 -10.78 -7.06 7.10
N VAL A 30 -11.45 -7.47 6.03
CA VAL A 30 -11.35 -6.82 4.71
C VAL A 30 -12.74 -6.50 4.17
N SER A 31 -12.89 -5.42 3.43
CA SER A 31 -14.18 -5.01 2.84
C SER A 31 -14.19 -5.13 1.32
N ASP A 32 -15.36 -5.41 0.73
CA ASP A 32 -15.60 -5.30 -0.72
C ASP A 32 -15.56 -3.85 -1.21
N HIS A 33 -15.72 -2.86 -0.32
CA HIS A 33 -15.47 -1.46 -0.64
C HIS A 33 -13.97 -1.19 -0.69
N GLY A 34 -13.47 -0.83 -1.87
CA GLY A 34 -12.05 -0.55 -2.11
C GLY A 34 -11.12 -1.76 -2.04
N ALA A 35 -11.67 -2.97 -1.89
CA ALA A 35 -10.92 -4.16 -1.51
C ALA A 35 -9.94 -3.84 -0.35
N THR A 36 -10.50 -3.29 0.72
CA THR A 36 -9.77 -2.56 1.78
C THR A 36 -9.42 -3.47 2.95
N LEU A 37 -8.17 -3.41 3.45
CA LEU A 37 -7.78 -3.97 4.74
C LEU A 37 -8.20 -3.02 5.87
N VAL A 38 -9.29 -3.35 6.55
CA VAL A 38 -9.93 -2.49 7.55
C VAL A 38 -9.30 -2.68 8.93
N SER A 39 -8.87 -3.90 9.27
CA SER A 39 -8.42 -4.25 10.62
C SER A 39 -7.51 -5.48 10.58
N LEU A 40 -6.47 -5.45 11.42
CA LEU A 40 -5.54 -6.56 11.64
C LEU A 40 -5.25 -6.66 13.14
N LEU A 41 -5.96 -7.54 13.84
CA LEU A 41 -5.74 -7.78 15.26
C LEU A 41 -4.67 -8.85 15.43
N VAL A 42 -3.61 -8.50 16.16
CA VAL A 42 -2.49 -9.40 16.48
C VAL A 42 -2.15 -9.32 17.98
N PRO A 43 -1.67 -10.42 18.60
CA PRO A 43 -1.34 -10.42 20.02
C PRO A 43 -0.06 -9.63 20.31
N ASP A 44 -0.10 -8.83 21.36
CA ASP A 44 1.07 -8.16 21.91
C ASP A 44 1.96 -9.10 22.71
N ARG A 45 3.07 -8.55 23.24
CA ARG A 45 4.03 -9.33 24.03
C ARG A 45 3.38 -9.96 25.27
N GLU A 46 2.35 -9.31 25.81
CA GLU A 46 1.57 -9.75 26.95
C GLU A 46 0.37 -10.63 26.53
N GLY A 47 0.19 -10.88 25.24
CA GLY A 47 -0.89 -11.67 24.65
C GLY A 47 -2.21 -10.91 24.46
N ALA A 48 -2.24 -9.60 24.71
CA ALA A 48 -3.41 -8.79 24.47
C ALA A 48 -3.51 -8.41 22.99
N MET A 49 -4.70 -8.59 22.41
CA MET A 49 -4.92 -8.26 20.99
C MET A 49 -4.88 -6.74 20.78
N ARG A 50 -4.17 -6.31 19.74
CA ARG A 50 -4.09 -4.93 19.26
C ARG A 50 -4.44 -4.90 17.79
N ASP A 51 -5.30 -3.97 17.39
CA ASP A 51 -5.49 -3.68 15.98
C ASP A 51 -4.37 -2.74 15.51
N VAL A 52 -3.49 -3.26 14.66
CA VAL A 52 -2.25 -2.57 14.28
C VAL A 52 -2.37 -1.77 13.00
N VAL A 53 -3.56 -1.70 12.38
CA VAL A 53 -3.82 -0.86 11.21
C VAL A 53 -4.84 0.23 11.53
N LEU A 54 -4.67 1.40 10.93
CA LEU A 54 -5.67 2.47 10.99
C LEU A 54 -6.77 2.20 9.95
N GLY A 55 -8.00 2.58 10.30
CA GLY A 55 -9.16 2.45 9.45
C GLY A 55 -10.36 3.23 10.00
N TYR A 56 -11.49 3.10 9.31
CA TYR A 56 -12.81 3.60 9.73
C TYR A 56 -13.81 2.46 9.93
N ASP A 57 -14.95 2.76 10.55
CA ASP A 57 -15.95 1.76 10.91
C ASP A 57 -16.99 1.50 9.80
N THR A 58 -17.07 2.37 8.78
CA THR A 58 -18.07 2.26 7.70
C THR A 58 -17.53 2.69 6.33
N ALA A 59 -18.09 2.13 5.25
CA ALA A 59 -17.73 2.51 3.88
C ALA A 59 -17.87 4.02 3.59
N ALA A 60 -18.93 4.66 4.12
CA ALA A 60 -19.15 6.10 3.96
C ALA A 60 -18.04 6.96 4.60
N GLU A 61 -17.43 6.50 5.70
CA GLU A 61 -16.28 7.18 6.30
C GLU A 61 -15.04 7.07 5.42
N TYR A 62 -14.80 5.92 4.78
CA TYR A 62 -13.70 5.79 3.80
C TYR A 62 -13.87 6.76 2.63
N GLU A 63 -15.09 6.96 2.12
CA GLU A 63 -15.35 7.88 1.00
C GLU A 63 -15.31 9.37 1.36
N SER A 64 -15.54 9.70 2.65
CA SER A 64 -15.51 11.09 3.13
C SER A 64 -14.13 11.56 3.56
N HIS A 65 -13.14 10.67 3.60
CA HIS A 65 -11.77 10.98 3.97
C HIS A 65 -10.79 10.72 2.83
N THR A 66 -9.63 11.37 2.90
CA THR A 66 -8.62 11.34 1.83
C THR A 66 -7.43 10.44 2.16
N CYS A 67 -7.47 9.71 3.27
CA CYS A 67 -6.29 9.01 3.81
C CYS A 67 -6.04 7.62 3.21
N TYR A 68 -6.83 7.15 2.23
CA TYR A 68 -6.65 5.86 1.55
C TYR A 68 -6.42 4.65 2.49
N PHE A 69 -6.83 4.72 3.77
CA PHE A 69 -6.49 3.70 4.77
C PHE A 69 -6.80 2.29 4.28
N GLY A 70 -5.77 1.45 4.19
CA GLY A 70 -5.90 0.03 3.83
C GLY A 70 -6.43 -0.27 2.44
N ALA A 71 -6.69 0.74 1.61
CA ALA A 71 -7.37 0.57 0.34
C ALA A 71 -6.46 -0.07 -0.72
N THR A 72 -7.05 -0.79 -1.67
CA THR A 72 -6.35 -1.18 -2.89
C THR A 72 -6.23 0.04 -3.80
N VAL A 73 -4.99 0.38 -4.16
CA VAL A 73 -4.68 1.54 -5.00
C VAL A 73 -4.19 1.08 -6.37
N GLY A 74 -4.75 1.67 -7.43
CA GLY A 74 -4.38 1.42 -8.83
C GLY A 74 -5.28 2.23 -9.79
N ARG A 75 -5.07 2.15 -11.11
CA ARG A 75 -4.10 1.32 -11.85
C ARG A 75 -2.64 1.73 -11.65
N ASN A 76 -2.39 2.97 -11.27
CA ASN A 76 -1.09 3.47 -10.85
C ASN A 76 -1.15 4.05 -9.43
N GLY A 77 -0.45 3.41 -8.51
CA GLY A 77 -0.11 3.96 -7.20
C GLY A 77 0.92 5.08 -7.31
N ASN A 78 0.83 6.04 -6.38
CA ASN A 78 1.60 7.28 -6.36
C ASN A 78 1.29 8.18 -7.58
N ARG A 79 2.24 9.03 -7.98
CA ARG A 79 2.02 10.17 -8.86
C ARG A 79 2.50 9.90 -10.29
N ILE A 80 1.76 10.44 -11.27
CA ILE A 80 2.17 10.57 -12.66
C ILE A 80 2.33 12.06 -12.96
N ASP A 81 3.54 12.45 -13.33
CA ASP A 81 3.89 13.83 -13.62
C ASP A 81 3.00 14.40 -14.72
N SER A 82 2.56 15.64 -14.52
CA SER A 82 1.63 16.36 -15.40
C SER A 82 0.35 15.57 -15.79
N ALA A 83 0.01 14.52 -15.04
CA ALA A 83 -1.04 13.56 -15.37
C ALA A 83 -0.91 12.97 -16.80
N LYS A 84 0.32 12.80 -17.30
CA LYS A 84 0.58 12.33 -18.66
C LYS A 84 1.44 11.09 -18.66
N VAL A 85 1.08 10.13 -19.52
CA VAL A 85 1.89 8.94 -19.77
C VAL A 85 1.98 8.65 -21.26
N VAL A 86 3.14 8.14 -21.68
CA VAL A 86 3.35 7.63 -23.05
C VAL A 86 3.37 6.10 -23.00
N ILE A 87 2.43 5.47 -23.70
CA ILE A 87 2.33 4.00 -23.82
C ILE A 87 2.37 3.67 -25.31
N GLU A 88 3.34 2.85 -25.71
CA GLU A 88 3.58 2.47 -27.12
C GLU A 88 3.71 3.69 -28.06
N GLY A 89 4.38 4.74 -27.59
CA GLY A 89 4.60 5.97 -28.37
C GLY A 89 3.38 6.89 -28.48
N ARG A 90 2.24 6.54 -27.88
CA ARG A 90 1.05 7.39 -27.81
C ARG A 90 0.93 8.05 -26.44
N GLU A 91 0.68 9.35 -26.43
CA GLU A 91 0.38 10.12 -25.21
C GLU A 91 -1.07 9.88 -24.76
N TYR A 92 -1.24 9.65 -23.47
CA TYR A 92 -2.52 9.56 -22.77
C TYR A 92 -2.55 10.62 -21.67
N GLN A 93 -3.59 11.45 -21.68
CA GLN A 93 -3.85 12.44 -20.64
C GLN A 93 -4.81 11.86 -19.61
N LEU A 94 -4.34 11.72 -18.38
CA LEU A 94 -5.12 11.31 -17.22
C LEU A 94 -5.73 12.54 -16.54
N ALA A 95 -6.65 12.30 -15.61
CA ALA A 95 -7.18 13.34 -14.75
C ALA A 95 -6.11 13.88 -13.79
N ALA A 96 -5.94 15.20 -13.73
CA ALA A 96 -5.06 15.84 -12.76
C ALA A 96 -5.82 16.08 -11.44
N ASN A 97 -5.75 15.12 -10.52
CA ASN A 97 -6.47 15.17 -9.23
C ASN A 97 -5.61 15.70 -8.06
N GLN A 98 -4.31 15.94 -8.25
CA GLN A 98 -3.47 16.59 -7.25
C GLN A 98 -2.42 17.50 -7.88
N SER A 99 -2.55 18.82 -7.70
CA SER A 99 -1.52 19.81 -8.07
C SER A 99 -1.02 19.72 -9.52
N GLY A 100 -1.90 19.39 -10.47
CA GLY A 100 -1.53 19.21 -11.88
C GLY A 100 -0.95 17.82 -12.22
N HIS A 101 -0.85 16.93 -11.24
CA HIS A 101 -0.44 15.53 -11.38
C HIS A 101 -1.64 14.60 -11.21
N ASN A 102 -1.50 13.35 -11.68
CA ASN A 102 -2.42 12.27 -11.34
C ASN A 102 -1.85 11.52 -10.14
N LEU A 103 -2.63 11.33 -9.08
CA LEU A 103 -2.26 10.62 -7.86
C LEU A 103 -3.19 9.42 -7.66
N HIS A 104 -2.61 8.25 -7.41
CA HIS A 104 -3.33 7.03 -7.04
C HIS A 104 -4.40 6.62 -8.07
N SER A 105 -4.30 7.17 -9.29
CA SER A 105 -5.24 7.07 -10.41
C SER A 105 -6.68 7.55 -10.15
N GLY A 106 -6.85 8.45 -9.18
CA GLY A 106 -8.09 9.20 -9.01
C GLY A 106 -8.44 10.08 -10.24
N PRO A 107 -9.66 10.66 -10.27
CA PRO A 107 -10.64 10.71 -9.18
C PRO A 107 -11.47 9.42 -9.02
N ASN A 108 -11.44 8.52 -10.01
CA ASN A 108 -12.15 7.23 -9.96
C ASN A 108 -11.19 6.13 -9.48
N GLY A 109 -10.53 6.37 -8.34
CA GLY A 109 -9.55 5.45 -7.78
C GLY A 109 -10.20 4.16 -7.27
N PHE A 110 -9.43 3.08 -7.25
CA PHE A 110 -9.94 1.76 -6.82
C PHE A 110 -10.32 1.68 -5.35
N GLU A 111 -9.90 2.64 -4.53
CA GLU A 111 -10.34 2.78 -3.14
C GLU A 111 -11.84 3.04 -3.01
N GLY A 112 -12.46 3.68 -4.00
CA GLY A 112 -13.88 4.04 -3.98
C GLY A 112 -14.79 3.06 -4.74
N VAL A 113 -14.23 1.99 -5.30
CA VAL A 113 -14.96 1.01 -6.11
C VAL A 113 -15.57 -0.08 -5.22
N LEU A 114 -16.76 -0.55 -5.59
CA LEU A 114 -17.33 -1.78 -5.02
C LEU A 114 -16.81 -3.00 -5.79
N TRP A 115 -15.94 -3.78 -5.15
CA TRP A 115 -15.34 -4.97 -5.73
C TRP A 115 -16.25 -6.19 -5.58
N LYS A 116 -16.19 -7.12 -6.52
CA LYS A 116 -16.92 -8.39 -6.42
C LYS A 116 -16.10 -9.41 -5.67
N VAL A 117 -16.70 -10.18 -4.77
CA VAL A 117 -16.04 -11.39 -4.25
C VAL A 117 -16.02 -12.46 -5.34
N LYS A 118 -14.82 -12.85 -5.77
CA LYS A 118 -14.62 -13.87 -6.80
C LYS A 118 -14.49 -15.27 -6.19
N ALA A 119 -13.74 -15.40 -5.11
CA ALA A 119 -13.48 -16.67 -4.43
C ALA A 119 -13.04 -16.43 -2.98
N HIS A 120 -13.16 -17.44 -2.12
CA HIS A 120 -12.59 -17.42 -0.79
C HIS A 120 -12.28 -18.85 -0.31
N THR A 121 -11.37 -18.96 0.67
CA THR A 121 -11.10 -20.17 1.45
C THR A 121 -11.46 -19.91 2.92
N ASP A 122 -10.96 -20.75 3.83
CA ASP A 122 -11.09 -20.51 5.27
C ASP A 122 -10.24 -19.34 5.77
N ASN A 123 -9.16 -18.98 5.06
CA ASN A 123 -8.18 -17.96 5.46
C ASN A 123 -7.87 -16.92 4.37
N SER A 124 -8.50 -17.00 3.19
CA SER A 124 -8.26 -16.06 2.09
C SER A 124 -9.54 -15.61 1.41
N ILE A 125 -9.48 -14.43 0.77
CA ILE A 125 -10.54 -13.90 -0.08
C ILE A 125 -9.94 -13.20 -1.29
N THR A 126 -10.53 -13.44 -2.46
CA THR A 126 -10.18 -12.80 -3.72
C THR A 126 -11.31 -11.88 -4.16
N PHE A 127 -10.98 -10.60 -4.29
CA PHE A 127 -11.82 -9.59 -4.91
C PHE A 127 -11.50 -9.45 -6.39
N TYR A 128 -12.49 -9.05 -7.17
CA TYR A 128 -12.39 -8.83 -8.61
C TYR A 128 -13.04 -7.50 -9.02
N HIS A 129 -12.39 -6.78 -9.92
CA HIS A 129 -12.94 -5.61 -10.59
C HIS A 129 -12.59 -5.63 -12.09
N LEU A 130 -13.51 -5.13 -12.92
CA LEU A 130 -13.24 -4.87 -14.33
C LEU A 130 -13.09 -3.36 -14.49
N SER A 131 -11.84 -2.92 -14.62
CA SER A 131 -11.55 -1.53 -14.92
C SER A 131 -11.68 -1.28 -16.41
N THR A 132 -12.59 -0.39 -16.83
CA THR A 132 -12.78 -0.08 -18.25
C THR A 132 -11.77 0.96 -18.73
N GLU A 133 -11.54 1.06 -20.04
CA GLU A 133 -10.68 2.09 -20.64
C GLU A 133 -11.10 3.53 -20.27
N GLU A 134 -12.39 3.74 -20.01
CA GLU A 134 -12.98 5.05 -19.66
C GLU A 134 -12.84 5.40 -18.17
N GLU A 135 -12.55 4.44 -17.28
CA GLU A 135 -12.64 4.64 -15.84
C GLU A 135 -11.59 5.61 -15.30
N GLN A 136 -10.32 5.43 -15.70
CA GLN A 136 -9.17 6.20 -15.22
C GLN A 136 -8.34 6.81 -16.35
N GLY A 137 -8.74 6.64 -17.62
CA GLY A 137 -8.07 7.21 -18.80
C GLY A 137 -6.86 6.42 -19.31
N PHE A 138 -6.56 5.25 -18.73
CA PHE A 138 -5.54 4.33 -19.25
C PHE A 138 -6.07 3.52 -20.43
N PRO A 139 -5.22 3.16 -21.40
CA PRO A 139 -5.64 2.33 -22.54
C PRO A 139 -6.13 0.95 -22.08
N GLY A 140 -7.18 0.47 -22.74
CA GLY A 140 -7.70 -0.89 -22.61
C GLY A 140 -8.46 -1.17 -21.32
N ASN A 141 -9.22 -2.25 -21.36
CA ASN A 141 -9.86 -2.82 -20.18
C ASN A 141 -8.83 -3.65 -19.40
N LEU A 142 -8.92 -3.62 -18.08
CA LEU A 142 -8.11 -4.41 -17.16
C LEU A 142 -9.04 -5.20 -16.23
N GLU A 143 -9.07 -6.52 -16.40
CA GLU A 143 -9.56 -7.44 -15.37
C GLU A 143 -8.51 -7.50 -14.26
N VAL A 144 -8.89 -7.17 -13.02
CA VAL A 144 -7.98 -7.19 -11.87
C VAL A 144 -8.55 -7.99 -10.71
N GLU A 145 -7.66 -8.74 -10.07
CA GLU A 145 -7.94 -9.49 -8.85
C GLU A 145 -6.95 -9.12 -7.75
N VAL A 146 -7.45 -8.99 -6.53
CA VAL A 146 -6.64 -8.87 -5.32
C VAL A 146 -7.05 -9.95 -4.33
N THR A 147 -6.08 -10.74 -3.88
CA THR A 147 -6.28 -11.81 -2.90
C THR A 147 -5.59 -11.47 -1.60
N TYR A 148 -6.36 -11.41 -0.52
CA TYR A 148 -5.86 -11.31 0.85
C TYR A 148 -5.83 -12.68 1.49
N THR A 149 -4.72 -13.06 2.12
CA THR A 149 -4.56 -14.32 2.87
C THR A 149 -4.01 -14.02 4.26
N LEU A 150 -4.73 -14.44 5.30
CA LEU A 150 -4.24 -14.41 6.67
C LEU A 150 -3.39 -15.67 6.92
N THR A 151 -2.14 -15.47 7.34
CA THR A 151 -1.21 -16.56 7.70
C THR A 151 -1.34 -16.94 9.17
N GLU A 152 -0.80 -18.10 9.56
CA GLU A 152 -0.81 -18.54 10.97
C GLU A 152 0.13 -17.71 11.86
N GLU A 153 1.13 -17.06 11.28
CA GLU A 153 2.04 -16.12 11.94
C GLU A 153 1.47 -14.69 12.06
N HIS A 154 0.16 -14.53 11.81
CA HIS A 154 -0.55 -13.25 11.83
C HIS A 154 -0.13 -12.26 10.73
N GLY A 155 0.50 -12.75 9.66
CA GLY A 155 0.79 -11.97 8.46
C GLY A 155 -0.41 -11.88 7.54
N VAL A 156 -0.42 -10.87 6.67
CA VAL A 156 -1.43 -10.71 5.61
C VAL A 156 -0.74 -10.65 4.27
N GLU A 157 -0.84 -11.73 3.48
CA GLU A 157 -0.32 -11.77 2.11
C GLU A 157 -1.34 -11.18 1.14
N ILE A 158 -0.91 -10.28 0.24
CA ILE A 158 -1.79 -9.54 -0.68
C ILE A 158 -1.35 -9.71 -2.15
N SER A 159 -1.86 -10.71 -2.87
CA SER A 159 -1.45 -10.92 -4.26
C SER A 159 -2.32 -10.16 -5.27
N TYR A 160 -1.73 -9.60 -6.32
CA TYR A 160 -2.44 -8.91 -7.40
C TYR A 160 -2.29 -9.65 -8.73
N GLN A 161 -3.37 -9.79 -9.47
CA GLN A 161 -3.37 -10.39 -10.81
C GLN A 161 -4.11 -9.48 -11.78
N GLY A 162 -3.55 -9.32 -12.98
CA GLY A 162 -4.08 -8.42 -13.99
C GLY A 162 -4.08 -9.05 -15.37
N LYS A 163 -5.16 -8.83 -16.11
CA LYS A 163 -5.27 -9.21 -17.53
C LYS A 163 -5.86 -8.04 -18.30
N ALA A 164 -5.08 -7.52 -19.24
CA ALA A 164 -5.48 -6.37 -20.06
C ALA A 164 -5.67 -6.78 -21.53
N ASP A 165 -6.60 -6.11 -22.22
CA ASP A 165 -6.83 -6.30 -23.66
C ASP A 165 -5.97 -5.38 -24.55
N LYS A 166 -5.29 -4.39 -23.95
CA LYS A 166 -4.26 -3.55 -24.57
C LYS A 166 -3.09 -3.37 -23.61
N THR A 167 -1.93 -2.96 -24.15
CA THR A 167 -0.79 -2.58 -23.34
C THR A 167 -1.16 -1.42 -22.42
N THR A 168 -1.06 -1.61 -21.10
CA THR A 168 -1.51 -0.64 -20.09
C THR A 168 -0.66 -0.70 -18.82
N ILE A 169 -0.87 0.23 -17.90
CA ILE A 169 -0.15 0.26 -16.61
C ILE A 169 -0.83 -0.64 -15.58
N MET A 170 -0.03 -1.43 -14.88
CA MET A 170 -0.39 -2.07 -13.63
C MET A 170 0.71 -1.80 -12.59
N ASN A 171 0.46 -0.85 -11.69
CA ASN A 171 1.32 -0.50 -10.56
C ASN A 171 0.44 -0.37 -9.31
N PHE A 172 0.15 -1.51 -8.67
CA PHE A 172 -0.82 -1.62 -7.58
C PHE A 172 -0.13 -1.69 -6.23
N THR A 173 -0.82 -1.24 -5.19
CA THR A 173 -0.38 -1.36 -3.80
C THR A 173 -1.58 -1.42 -2.86
N ASN A 174 -1.33 -1.77 -1.60
CA ASN A 174 -2.27 -1.60 -0.50
C ASN A 174 -1.84 -0.37 0.30
N HIS A 175 -2.77 0.49 0.71
CA HIS A 175 -2.43 1.74 1.40
C HIS A 175 -2.74 1.69 2.91
N SER A 176 -2.48 0.55 3.57
CA SER A 176 -2.57 0.41 5.03
C SER A 176 -1.61 1.34 5.77
N TYR A 177 -2.05 1.83 6.93
CA TYR A 177 -1.20 2.60 7.83
C TYR A 177 -1.05 1.79 9.10
N PHE A 178 0.20 1.55 9.49
CA PHE A 178 0.49 0.69 10.62
C PHE A 178 0.87 1.50 11.86
N ASN A 179 0.36 1.05 13.00
CA ASN A 179 0.87 1.41 14.30
C ASN A 179 0.96 0.13 15.16
N LEU A 180 2.19 -0.38 15.37
CA LEU A 180 2.41 -1.64 16.07
C LEU A 180 2.05 -1.60 17.56
N GLY A 181 1.90 -0.42 18.15
CA GLY A 181 1.36 -0.28 19.51
C GLY A 181 -0.16 -0.44 19.58
N GLY A 182 -0.84 -0.47 18.43
CA GLY A 182 -2.27 -0.29 18.28
C GLY A 182 -2.57 1.04 17.58
N HIS A 183 -3.59 1.09 16.73
CA HIS A 183 -3.99 2.29 15.99
C HIS A 183 -4.31 3.50 16.90
N ASP A 184 -4.66 3.25 18.16
CA ASP A 184 -4.99 4.22 19.21
C ASP A 184 -3.80 4.58 20.13
N SER A 185 -2.62 4.02 19.90
CA SER A 185 -1.45 4.16 20.79
C SER A 185 -0.69 5.49 20.65
N GLY A 186 -1.16 6.40 19.78
CA GLY A 186 -0.55 7.71 19.56
C GLY A 186 0.53 7.72 18.48
N SER A 187 1.61 8.48 18.70
CA SER A 187 2.66 8.69 17.69
C SER A 187 3.50 7.44 17.44
N VAL A 188 3.82 7.22 16.17
CA VAL A 188 4.69 6.13 15.69
C VAL A 188 6.18 6.51 15.73
N GLU A 189 6.54 7.73 16.11
CA GLU A 189 7.92 8.23 16.09
C GLU A 189 8.90 7.42 16.97
N ASN A 190 8.39 6.79 18.03
CA ASN A 190 9.20 5.94 18.91
C ASN A 190 9.38 4.51 18.37
N GLN A 191 8.72 4.16 17.26
CA GLN A 191 8.88 2.85 16.63
C GLN A 191 10.19 2.82 15.83
N GLU A 192 10.78 1.64 15.77
CA GLU A 192 12.02 1.40 15.04
C GLU A 192 11.73 0.96 13.61
N LEU A 193 12.47 1.52 12.65
CA LEU A 193 12.39 1.19 11.23
C LEU A 193 13.76 0.72 10.72
N GLN A 194 13.72 -0.27 9.83
CA GLN A 194 14.85 -0.70 9.02
C GLN A 194 14.38 -0.92 7.58
N ILE A 195 15.06 -0.33 6.62
CA ILE A 195 14.77 -0.48 5.19
C ILE A 195 16.06 -0.97 4.51
N LEU A 196 15.97 -2.09 3.79
CA LEU A 196 17.13 -2.69 3.11
C LEU A 196 17.36 -2.09 1.72
N ALA A 197 17.49 -0.77 1.69
CA ALA A 197 17.71 0.01 0.49
C ALA A 197 19.02 0.78 0.59
N GLU A 198 19.81 0.74 -0.48
CA GLU A 198 21.04 1.55 -0.60
C GLU A 198 20.76 2.92 -1.21
N ALA A 199 19.61 3.09 -1.87
CA ALA A 199 19.22 4.31 -2.56
C ALA A 199 17.73 4.65 -2.37
N TYR A 200 17.38 5.88 -2.69
CA TYR A 200 16.01 6.42 -2.68
C TYR A 200 15.83 7.33 -3.90
N THR A 201 14.60 7.71 -4.24
CA THR A 201 14.35 8.68 -5.33
C THR A 201 14.00 10.05 -4.76
N PRO A 202 14.91 11.04 -4.85
CA PRO A 202 14.62 12.40 -4.44
C PRO A 202 13.44 12.99 -5.23
N VAL A 203 12.64 13.81 -4.57
CA VAL A 203 11.58 14.60 -5.19
C VAL A 203 12.07 16.03 -5.45
N ARG A 204 11.56 16.63 -6.52
CA ARG A 204 12.02 17.95 -7.00
C ARG A 204 11.46 19.12 -6.19
N ASP A 205 10.31 18.93 -5.53
CA ASP A 205 9.59 19.93 -4.76
C ASP A 205 8.46 19.27 -3.93
N ARG A 206 7.62 20.11 -3.30
CA ARG A 206 6.44 19.70 -2.51
C ARG A 206 5.34 18.99 -3.31
N GLY A 207 5.40 19.02 -4.65
CA GLY A 207 4.56 18.19 -5.52
C GLY A 207 4.93 16.71 -5.45
N ALA A 208 6.06 16.37 -4.80
CA ALA A 208 6.52 15.02 -4.54
C ALA A 208 6.65 14.17 -5.81
N ILE A 209 7.06 14.81 -6.92
CA ILE A 209 7.44 14.13 -8.15
C ILE A 209 8.95 13.85 -8.11
N PRO A 210 9.39 12.61 -8.39
CA PRO A 210 10.80 12.28 -8.46
C PRO A 210 11.56 13.15 -9.46
N THR A 211 12.83 13.44 -9.15
CA THR A 211 13.75 14.13 -10.07
C THR A 211 14.20 13.24 -11.23
N GLY A 212 14.06 11.93 -11.10
CA GLY A 212 14.67 10.91 -11.96
C GLY A 212 16.04 10.45 -11.47
N GLU A 213 16.57 11.03 -10.39
CA GLU A 213 17.79 10.57 -9.73
C GLU A 213 17.52 9.36 -8.82
N VAL A 214 18.49 8.45 -8.77
CA VAL A 214 18.58 7.40 -7.74
C VAL A 214 19.75 7.76 -6.83
N ALA A 215 19.43 8.37 -5.68
CA ALA A 215 20.43 8.93 -4.76
C ALA A 215 20.75 7.95 -3.62
N PRO A 216 22.02 7.85 -3.17
CA PRO A 216 22.38 6.98 -2.06
C PRO A 216 21.73 7.46 -0.76
N VAL A 217 21.26 6.52 0.07
CA VAL A 217 20.75 6.86 1.41
C VAL A 217 21.90 7.17 2.39
N ALA A 218 23.09 6.63 2.13
CA ALA A 218 24.25 6.70 3.03
C ALA A 218 24.62 8.14 3.39
N GLY A 219 24.73 8.42 4.69
CA GLY A 219 25.09 9.76 5.19
C GLY A 219 23.95 10.77 5.16
N THR A 220 22.72 10.34 4.86
CA THR A 220 21.51 11.20 4.87
C THR A 220 20.52 10.76 5.95
N PRO A 221 19.54 11.62 6.32
CA PRO A 221 18.40 11.23 7.15
C PRO A 221 17.60 10.02 6.60
N MET A 222 17.68 9.74 5.30
CA MET A 222 17.03 8.60 4.66
C MET A 222 17.71 7.27 4.99
N ASP A 223 18.86 7.24 5.66
CA ASP A 223 19.58 6.00 5.94
C ASP A 223 18.89 5.15 7.03
N PHE A 224 18.01 4.25 6.61
CA PHE A 224 17.38 3.22 7.46
C PHE A 224 18.03 1.82 7.27
N ARG A 225 19.22 1.72 6.67
CA ARG A 225 19.89 0.42 6.46
C ARG A 225 20.19 -0.26 7.79
N THR A 226 20.58 0.55 8.77
CA THR A 226 20.62 0.16 10.18
C THR A 226 19.37 0.63 10.89
N ARG A 227 18.86 -0.21 11.78
CA ARG A 227 17.69 0.09 12.58
C ARG A 227 17.85 1.40 13.38
N LYS A 228 16.82 2.25 13.34
CA LYS A 228 16.72 3.48 14.14
C LYS A 228 15.26 3.83 14.43
N VAL A 229 15.01 4.62 15.47
CA VAL A 229 13.68 5.19 15.73
C VAL A 229 13.33 6.21 14.65
N ILE A 230 12.06 6.25 14.27
CA ILE A 230 11.61 7.06 13.13
C ILE A 230 11.67 8.55 13.45
N GLY A 231 11.31 8.92 14.69
CA GLY A 231 11.37 10.28 15.20
C GLY A 231 12.78 10.89 15.24
N ARG A 232 13.84 10.07 15.12
CA ARG A 232 15.24 10.56 15.13
C ARG A 232 15.48 11.61 14.05
N ASP A 233 14.96 11.32 12.85
CA ASP A 233 15.32 12.04 11.63
C ASP A 233 14.10 12.65 10.93
N ILE A 234 12.87 12.44 11.41
CA ILE A 234 11.64 12.88 10.74
C ILE A 234 11.53 14.42 10.57
N GLY A 235 12.21 15.17 11.44
CA GLY A 235 12.29 16.63 11.39
C GLY A 235 13.70 17.16 11.09
N ALA A 236 14.56 16.35 10.46
CA ALA A 236 15.91 16.79 10.14
C ALA A 236 15.91 17.93 9.10
N GLU A 237 16.89 18.84 9.23
CA GLU A 237 17.17 19.92 8.27
C GLU A 237 17.75 19.34 6.98
N PHE A 238 16.90 18.71 6.18
CA PHE A 238 17.23 18.07 4.92
C PHE A 238 16.13 18.37 3.90
N GLU A 239 16.53 18.83 2.72
CA GLU A 239 15.62 19.37 1.71
C GLU A 239 14.44 18.44 1.39
N GLN A 240 14.72 17.14 1.26
CA GLN A 240 13.74 16.12 0.95
C GLN A 240 12.70 15.94 2.07
N ILE A 241 13.12 16.03 3.33
CA ILE A 241 12.18 16.03 4.48
C ILE A 241 11.32 17.29 4.46
N ALA A 242 11.90 18.46 4.14
CA ALA A 242 11.16 19.71 4.06
C ALA A 242 10.13 19.73 2.91
N PHE A 243 10.39 19.01 1.81
CA PHE A 243 9.44 18.85 0.70
C PHE A 243 8.26 17.96 1.06
N ALA A 244 8.49 16.86 1.78
CA ALA A 244 7.46 15.89 2.14
C ALA A 244 6.78 16.15 3.49
N GLY A 245 7.36 17.00 4.34
CA GLY A 245 6.95 17.15 5.74
C GLY A 245 7.35 15.97 6.63
N GLY A 246 8.32 15.16 6.21
CA GLY A 246 8.69 13.89 6.82
C GLY A 246 9.20 12.93 5.76
N PHE A 247 8.84 11.65 5.88
CA PHE A 247 9.19 10.64 4.89
C PHE A 247 8.00 10.32 3.98
N ASP A 248 8.03 10.77 2.71
CA ASP A 248 7.11 10.39 1.62
C ASP A 248 7.93 10.08 0.35
N HIS A 249 8.89 9.16 0.46
CA HIS A 249 9.87 8.88 -0.59
C HIS A 249 9.95 7.39 -0.92
N ASN A 250 10.34 7.11 -2.17
CA ASN A 250 10.69 5.77 -2.61
C ASN A 250 12.05 5.33 -2.12
N TYR A 251 12.14 4.08 -1.70
CA TYR A 251 13.39 3.40 -1.44
C TYR A 251 13.62 2.33 -2.50
N VAL A 252 14.82 2.33 -3.09
CA VAL A 252 15.19 1.38 -4.14
C VAL A 252 15.70 0.10 -3.49
N LEU A 253 14.85 -0.93 -3.48
CA LEU A 253 15.13 -2.19 -2.78
C LEU A 253 16.05 -3.13 -3.54
N SER A 254 15.96 -3.14 -4.87
CA SER A 254 16.72 -4.03 -5.76
C SER A 254 17.33 -3.27 -6.93
N GLU A 255 18.39 -3.83 -7.52
CA GLU A 255 19.03 -3.28 -8.71
C GLU A 255 18.32 -3.70 -10.00
N ALA A 256 17.48 -4.74 -9.94
CA ALA A 256 16.72 -5.24 -11.08
C ALA A 256 15.25 -5.52 -10.73
N PRO A 257 14.31 -5.30 -11.68
CA PRO A 257 12.91 -5.66 -11.53
C PRO A 257 12.73 -7.15 -11.24
N GLY A 258 11.90 -7.49 -10.25
CA GLY A 258 11.60 -8.88 -9.88
C GLY A 258 12.65 -9.57 -9.01
N GLU A 259 13.80 -8.93 -8.76
CA GLU A 259 14.74 -9.41 -7.75
C GLU A 259 14.28 -8.97 -6.35
N MET A 260 14.05 -9.94 -5.47
CA MET A 260 13.61 -9.71 -4.09
C MET A 260 14.77 -9.90 -3.14
N LYS A 261 15.04 -8.93 -2.28
CA LYS A 261 15.87 -9.14 -1.09
C LYS A 261 15.00 -9.79 -0.01
N GLU A 262 15.21 -11.08 0.24
CA GLU A 262 14.62 -11.73 1.42
C GLU A 262 15.32 -11.25 2.69
N TRP A 263 14.59 -10.61 3.59
CA TRP A 263 15.06 -10.42 4.95
C TRP A 263 14.49 -11.51 5.87
N ARG A 264 15.35 -12.41 6.31
CA ARG A 264 15.05 -13.35 7.39
C ARG A 264 15.72 -12.81 8.65
N GLY A 265 14.95 -12.10 9.47
CA GLY A 265 15.36 -11.82 10.85
C GLY A 265 15.65 -13.12 11.60
N PRO A 266 16.37 -13.08 12.74
CA PRO A 266 16.56 -14.27 13.54
C PRO A 266 15.18 -14.83 13.88
N ALA A 267 14.92 -16.07 13.41
CA ALA A 267 13.69 -16.78 13.67
C ALA A 267 13.39 -16.68 15.16
N ALA A 268 12.25 -16.09 15.51
CA ALA A 268 11.77 -16.05 16.88
C ALA A 268 11.47 -17.49 17.30
N LYS A 269 12.49 -18.21 17.77
CA LYS A 269 12.29 -19.43 18.54
C LYS A 269 11.67 -18.96 19.87
N LYS A 270 10.33 -18.88 19.89
CA LYS A 270 9.42 -18.35 20.94
C LYS A 270 9.08 -16.85 20.77
N PRO A 271 7.82 -16.44 21.02
CA PRO A 271 7.37 -15.06 20.86
C PRO A 271 8.00 -14.23 21.99
N ALA A 272 9.13 -13.62 21.68
CA ALA A 272 9.92 -12.87 22.65
C ALA A 272 10.62 -11.72 21.94
N LEU A 273 9.84 -10.79 21.38
CA LEU A 273 10.37 -9.53 20.86
C LEU A 273 9.41 -8.37 21.17
N PRO A 274 9.92 -7.21 21.63
CA PRO A 274 9.17 -5.97 21.44
C PRO A 274 8.93 -5.84 19.94
N TRP A 275 7.69 -5.57 19.57
CA TRP A 275 7.19 -5.53 18.20
C TRP A 275 8.26 -5.10 17.19
N ARG A 276 8.59 -6.00 16.28
CA ARG A 276 9.54 -5.73 15.21
C ARG A 276 8.75 -5.48 13.94
N LEU A 277 8.83 -4.28 13.39
CA LEU A 277 8.47 -4.03 12.00
C LEU A 277 9.64 -4.52 11.15
N LEU A 278 9.40 -5.60 10.41
CA LEU A 278 10.41 -6.30 9.64
C LEU A 278 9.90 -6.38 8.21
N PRO A 279 10.58 -5.78 7.23
CA PRO A 279 10.16 -5.92 5.84
C PRO A 279 10.47 -7.36 5.42
N SER A 280 9.51 -8.27 5.57
CA SER A 280 9.49 -9.50 4.81
C SER A 280 8.59 -9.30 3.61
N ALA A 281 9.17 -9.56 2.44
CA ALA A 281 8.51 -9.79 1.17
C ALA A 281 7.73 -8.61 0.54
N ALA A 282 7.85 -8.58 -0.78
CA ALA A 282 7.24 -7.67 -1.74
C ALA A 282 7.69 -6.21 -1.74
N ALA A 283 7.64 -5.66 -2.95
CA ALA A 283 8.15 -4.36 -3.32
C ALA A 283 7.58 -3.25 -2.42
N TYR A 284 8.42 -2.63 -1.59
CA TYR A 284 8.21 -1.23 -1.24
C TYR A 284 8.53 -0.42 -2.48
N SER A 285 7.51 -0.32 -3.32
CA SER A 285 7.41 0.63 -4.38
C SER A 285 6.76 1.87 -3.79
N PHE A 286 7.53 2.93 -3.61
CA PHE A 286 7.05 4.18 -4.20
C PHE A 286 7.73 4.32 -5.57
N MET A 287 7.65 3.30 -6.44
CA MET A 287 8.41 3.24 -7.70
C MET A 287 8.21 4.48 -8.57
N GLN A 288 9.31 5.15 -8.87
CA GLN A 288 9.94 4.98 -10.18
C GLN A 288 11.24 4.20 -9.90
N GLU A 289 11.38 2.94 -10.29
CA GLU A 289 11.59 2.53 -11.67
C GLU A 289 10.76 1.30 -12.08
N THR A 290 10.53 1.20 -13.39
CA THR A 290 9.66 0.24 -14.10
C THR A 290 8.17 0.33 -13.79
N LEU A 291 7.49 1.27 -14.47
CA LEU A 291 6.14 1.02 -14.96
C LEU A 291 6.13 -0.36 -15.64
N SER A 292 5.63 -1.38 -14.96
CA SER A 292 5.38 -2.67 -15.59
C SER A 292 4.13 -2.53 -16.46
N ALA A 293 4.34 -2.45 -17.76
CA ALA A 293 3.26 -2.56 -18.71
C ALA A 293 2.81 -4.02 -18.79
N ILE A 294 1.53 -4.30 -18.56
CA ILE A 294 0.95 -5.59 -18.93
C ILE A 294 0.71 -5.57 -20.43
N ARG A 295 1.14 -6.62 -21.14
CA ARG A 295 0.89 -6.80 -22.57
C ARG A 295 -0.17 -7.89 -22.79
N PRO A 296 -1.05 -7.77 -23.79
CA PRO A 296 -2.14 -8.72 -24.02
C PRO A 296 -1.70 -10.18 -24.16
N GLU A 297 -0.50 -10.42 -24.70
CA GLU A 297 0.07 -11.75 -24.91
C GLU A 297 0.73 -12.39 -23.68
N LYS A 298 0.81 -11.69 -22.55
CA LYS A 298 1.37 -12.20 -21.28
C LYS A 298 0.44 -11.88 -20.12
N ALA A 299 -0.34 -12.86 -19.65
CA ALA A 299 -1.02 -12.75 -18.37
C ALA A 299 0.02 -12.46 -17.28
N GLY A 300 -0.09 -11.29 -16.64
CA GLY A 300 0.83 -10.85 -15.60
C GLY A 300 0.35 -11.34 -14.24
N ARG A 301 1.17 -12.14 -13.56
CA ARG A 301 0.98 -12.45 -12.14
C ARG A 301 1.98 -11.62 -11.35
N LEU A 302 1.49 -10.61 -10.62
CA LEU A 302 2.30 -9.87 -9.66
C LEU A 302 1.99 -10.41 -8.26
N THR A 303 2.74 -11.41 -7.83
CA THR A 303 2.63 -11.87 -6.43
C THR A 303 3.34 -10.84 -5.55
N VAL A 304 2.59 -9.89 -5.00
CA VAL A 304 3.00 -9.12 -3.83
C VAL A 304 2.72 -10.03 -2.63
N THR A 305 3.73 -10.67 -2.06
CA THR A 305 3.60 -11.21 -0.70
C THR A 305 3.85 -10.06 0.25
N ASP A 306 2.81 -9.30 0.58
CA ASP A 306 2.89 -8.39 1.72
C ASP A 306 3.09 -9.26 2.97
N ALA A 307 4.14 -9.02 3.74
CA ALA A 307 4.15 -9.40 5.13
C ALA A 307 4.41 -8.12 5.92
N GLY A 308 3.40 -7.24 5.83
CA GLY A 308 3.16 -6.07 6.65
C GLY A 308 4.29 -5.04 6.62
N SER A 309 4.19 -4.04 5.75
CA SER A 309 4.08 -2.63 6.17
C SER A 309 3.73 -1.74 4.97
N VAL A 310 2.86 -0.75 5.18
CA VAL A 310 2.87 0.50 4.42
C VAL A 310 2.95 1.65 5.41
N TRP A 311 3.91 2.53 5.17
CA TRP A 311 4.23 3.64 6.06
C TRP A 311 3.90 4.95 5.36
N LYS A 312 2.94 5.70 5.91
CA LYS A 312 2.91 7.15 5.82
C LYS A 312 2.91 7.68 7.26
N PRO A 313 3.90 8.50 7.65
CA PRO A 313 3.87 9.16 8.95
C PRO A 313 2.58 9.96 9.07
N SER A 314 1.86 9.76 10.16
CA SER A 314 0.67 10.52 10.51
C SER A 314 1.02 12.01 10.60
N PHE A 315 0.50 12.83 9.70
CA PHE A 315 0.42 14.27 9.92
C PHE A 315 -0.81 14.54 10.79
N ILE A 316 -0.59 15.01 12.02
CA ILE A 316 -1.60 15.79 12.74
C ILE A 316 -1.54 17.20 12.15
N PRO A 317 -2.62 17.73 11.55
CA PRO A 317 -2.66 19.15 11.21
C PRO A 317 -2.60 19.95 12.51
N MET A 318 -1.44 20.53 12.82
CA MET A 318 -1.40 21.64 13.77
C MET A 318 -2.16 22.80 13.12
N ARG A 319 -3.20 23.26 13.82
CA ARG A 319 -3.84 24.55 13.55
C ARG A 319 -2.85 25.69 13.64
#